data_AF-A0A3M5WBB5-F1
#
_entry.id   AF-A0A3M5WBB5-F1
#
_cell.length_a   1.000
_cell.length_b   1.000
_cell.length_c   1.000
_cell.angle_alpha   90.00
_cell.angle_beta   90.00
_cell.angle_gamma   90.00
#
_symmetry.space_group_name_H-M   'P 1'
#
loop_
_entity.id
_entity.type
_entity.pdbx_description
1 polymer ?
#
loop_
_entity_poly.entity_id
_entity_poly.type
_entity_poly.pdbx_seq_one_letter_code
_entity_poly.pdbx_strand_id
1 'polypeptide(L)'
;MFNEGVQRIALVSDEPDKYPSREDFAPITTFHHRRDLDSVQRELREFKGVSVIIYDQTCATEKRRRRKRGTMPDLEKRALINPAVCEGCGDCGVKSGCLSVLPKETAQGRKREIDQSACNKDFSCVEGFCPSFVTVHGGKLRKPALPTQVEAFARLPEPVLPSLDRPFNILLPGVGGTGVTTVGAMLGYAANLEGKGCSVLDQAGLAQKFGPVVSHIRIAARQEDLFAVRIAAGEAHLLLGCDLLVAAGPDAIAKLDSKISHAVVNSQQTPTAEFTRNPDAVFPAEAMKQTIIEAVGAAKTHFVEATSLATRLMGDSIASNLFMLGYAFQLGLIPLTSAAIEKAIELNGVAVNLNQQAFLWGRRTAHDPAAVEAFVNPQNKVSEPQPMDLDQRIQSNVDTLKQYQSAAYAKRYLALVQRVRDSESRAFPAQQPTLTEAVAFNYFKLLAYKDEYEVARLYSNGDFTRQLQAQFEGDYRLEFHLAPSWLAKRDPHNGLPRKRSFGPWMLRAFDVLATFKFLRGTALDPFGRSLERQQERALIDRYVSDIELILQRLQAQNRHTALSLARLPERIRGYGYIKESAMKAAAVQADILRKSLESGEVAAPKLYEAAA
;
A
#
# COMPACT_ATOMS: atom_id res chain seq x y z
N MET A 1 4.72 37.53 -18.36
CA MET A 1 5.58 36.43 -18.88
C MET A 1 5.92 36.66 -20.35
N PHE A 2 4.97 36.51 -21.27
CA PHE A 2 5.23 36.74 -22.70
C PHE A 2 5.75 38.16 -22.99
N ASN A 3 5.05 39.18 -22.50
CA ASN A 3 5.48 40.59 -22.63
C ASN A 3 6.77 40.93 -21.84
N GLU A 4 7.23 40.04 -20.95
CA GLU A 4 8.48 40.17 -20.19
C GLU A 4 9.66 39.51 -20.93
N GLY A 5 9.47 39.07 -22.18
CA GLY A 5 10.53 38.49 -23.01
C GLY A 5 10.71 36.97 -22.90
N VAL A 6 9.77 36.23 -22.29
CA VAL A 6 9.77 34.76 -22.34
C VAL A 6 9.53 34.31 -23.78
N GLN A 7 10.41 33.46 -24.32
CA GLN A 7 10.40 33.06 -25.73
C GLN A 7 9.76 31.67 -25.95
N ARG A 8 9.57 30.89 -24.89
CA ARG A 8 8.95 29.56 -24.95
C ARG A 8 8.09 29.29 -23.70
N ILE A 9 6.79 29.03 -23.88
CA ILE A 9 5.86 28.71 -22.78
C ILE A 9 5.25 27.33 -23.00
N ALA A 10 5.50 26.39 -22.09
CA ALA A 10 4.86 25.08 -22.09
C ALA A 10 3.84 25.00 -20.96
N LEU A 11 2.55 24.95 -21.29
CA LEU A 11 1.51 24.65 -20.33
C LEU A 11 1.33 23.14 -20.24
N VAL A 12 1.52 22.60 -19.04
CA VAL A 12 1.40 21.18 -18.75
C VAL A 12 0.20 20.96 -17.83
N SER A 13 -0.74 20.10 -18.22
CA SER A 13 -1.95 19.80 -17.44
C SER A 13 -2.35 18.33 -17.51
N ASP A 14 -3.12 17.85 -16.52
CA ASP A 14 -3.79 16.54 -16.59
C ASP A 14 -5.03 16.54 -17.50
N GLU A 15 -5.53 17.73 -17.85
CA GLU A 15 -6.66 17.92 -18.75
C GLU A 15 -6.33 19.08 -19.73
N PRO A 16 -5.37 18.89 -20.66
CA PRO A 16 -4.89 19.99 -21.53
C PRO A 16 -6.00 20.59 -22.42
N ASP A 17 -7.07 19.84 -22.67
CA ASP A 17 -8.21 20.25 -23.49
C ASP A 17 -9.34 20.92 -22.68
N LYS A 18 -9.15 21.17 -21.37
CA LYS A 18 -10.17 21.81 -20.52
C LYS A 18 -10.41 23.29 -20.85
N TYR A 19 -9.50 23.92 -21.58
CA TYR A 19 -9.60 25.32 -21.94
C TYR A 19 -10.50 25.49 -23.16
N PRO A 20 -11.58 26.28 -23.08
CA PRO A 20 -12.56 26.41 -24.15
C PRO A 20 -11.99 27.08 -25.40
N SER A 21 -11.00 27.96 -25.24
CA SER A 21 -10.24 28.58 -26.33
C SER A 21 -8.76 28.64 -25.97
N ARG A 22 -7.91 28.59 -27.00
CA ARG A 22 -6.46 28.82 -26.88
C ARG A 22 -6.07 30.26 -27.24
N GLU A 23 -7.01 31.07 -27.71
CA GLU A 23 -6.79 32.44 -28.19
C GLU A 23 -6.41 33.41 -27.06
N ASP A 24 -6.89 33.15 -25.84
CA ASP A 24 -6.56 33.96 -24.65
C ASP A 24 -5.13 33.72 -24.13
N PHE A 25 -4.43 32.72 -24.67
CA PHE A 25 -3.07 32.40 -24.29
C PHE A 25 -2.07 33.09 -25.23
N ALA A 26 -0.87 33.38 -24.71
CA ALA A 26 0.19 33.94 -25.54
C ALA A 26 0.47 33.02 -26.76
N PRO A 27 0.73 33.57 -27.97
CA PRO A 27 0.85 32.77 -29.20
C PRO A 27 1.93 31.67 -29.15
N ILE A 28 2.94 31.82 -28.30
CA ILE A 28 4.04 30.87 -28.10
C ILE A 28 3.72 29.75 -27.09
N THR A 29 2.49 29.70 -26.58
CA THR A 29 2.05 28.72 -25.58
C THR A 29 1.71 27.40 -26.25
N THR A 30 2.39 26.33 -25.85
CA THR A 30 2.03 24.97 -26.27
C THR A 30 1.43 24.20 -25.09
N PHE A 31 0.48 23.33 -25.40
CA PHE A 31 -0.30 22.57 -24.42
C PHE A 31 0.14 21.12 -24.45
N HIS A 32 0.50 20.60 -23.28
CA HIS A 32 1.04 19.26 -23.12
C HIS A 32 0.26 18.52 -22.03
N HIS A 33 0.07 17.23 -22.21
CA HIS A 33 -0.45 16.40 -21.13
C HIS A 33 0.68 16.21 -20.09
N ARG A 34 0.35 16.07 -18.81
CA ARG A 34 1.35 15.84 -17.73
C ARG A 34 2.30 14.65 -17.95
N ARG A 35 1.92 13.73 -18.83
CA ARG A 35 2.74 12.56 -19.21
C ARG A 35 3.95 12.96 -20.04
N ASP A 36 3.86 14.10 -20.72
CA ASP A 36 4.89 14.62 -21.60
C ASP A 36 5.87 15.54 -20.84
N LEU A 37 5.71 15.70 -19.51
CA LEU A 37 6.51 16.61 -18.69
C LEU A 37 8.02 16.35 -18.83
N ASP A 38 8.48 15.10 -18.77
CA ASP A 38 9.92 14.79 -18.93
C ASP A 38 10.42 15.20 -20.32
N SER A 39 9.63 14.95 -21.37
CA SER A 39 9.97 15.38 -22.74
C SER A 39 10.03 16.89 -22.85
N VAL A 40 9.04 17.60 -22.29
CA VAL A 40 9.02 19.06 -22.25
C VAL A 40 10.22 19.60 -21.47
N GLN A 41 10.57 19.02 -20.32
CA GLN A 41 11.74 19.43 -19.55
C GLN A 41 13.04 19.24 -20.34
N ARG A 42 13.18 18.13 -21.07
CA ARG A 42 14.34 17.90 -21.95
C ARG A 42 14.39 18.89 -23.12
N GLU A 43 13.26 19.15 -23.78
CA GLU A 43 13.15 20.16 -24.84
C GLU A 43 13.58 21.55 -24.34
N LEU A 44 13.02 21.98 -23.20
CA LEU A 44 13.29 23.31 -22.65
C LEU A 44 14.71 23.46 -22.11
N ARG A 45 15.37 22.36 -21.70
CA ARG A 45 16.77 22.36 -21.30
C ARG A 45 17.71 22.72 -22.48
N GLU A 46 17.38 22.27 -23.68
CA GLU A 46 18.19 22.55 -24.88
C GLU A 46 17.81 23.90 -25.55
N PHE A 47 16.68 24.48 -25.17
CA PHE A 47 16.18 25.73 -25.74
C PHE A 47 17.11 26.92 -25.42
N LYS A 48 17.47 27.70 -26.45
CA LYS A 48 18.28 28.91 -26.30
C LYS A 48 17.37 30.12 -26.05
N GLY A 49 17.32 30.59 -24.81
CA GLY A 49 16.51 31.74 -24.38
C GLY A 49 15.77 31.47 -23.08
N VAL A 50 14.92 32.40 -22.65
CA VAL A 50 14.10 32.21 -21.44
C VAL A 50 12.89 31.37 -21.79
N SER A 51 12.79 30.19 -21.17
CA SER A 51 11.65 29.28 -21.28
C SER A 51 10.95 29.13 -19.92
N VAL A 52 9.64 28.85 -19.94
CA VAL A 52 8.82 28.66 -18.74
C VAL A 52 7.92 27.44 -18.91
N ILE A 53 7.81 26.64 -17.85
CA ILE A 53 6.77 25.63 -17.67
C ILE A 53 5.69 26.19 -16.75
N ILE A 54 4.45 26.20 -17.21
CA ILE A 54 3.27 26.47 -16.39
C ILE A 54 2.61 25.13 -16.11
N TYR A 55 2.64 24.70 -14.85
CA TYR A 55 2.04 23.43 -14.45
C TYR A 55 0.65 23.67 -13.86
N ASP A 56 -0.40 23.48 -14.66
CA ASP A 56 -1.80 23.61 -14.22
C ASP A 56 -2.38 22.25 -13.86
N GLN A 57 -2.17 21.87 -12.61
CA GLN A 57 -2.80 20.72 -12.00
C GLN A 57 -3.12 21.03 -10.55
N THR A 58 -4.39 20.87 -10.16
CA THR A 58 -4.77 20.95 -8.74
C THR A 58 -4.15 19.77 -7.99
N CYS A 59 -3.44 20.05 -6.89
CA CYS A 59 -2.86 18.99 -6.06
C CYS A 59 -3.96 18.09 -5.49
N ALA A 60 -3.67 16.81 -5.25
CA ALA A 60 -4.75 15.88 -4.93
C ALA A 60 -5.40 16.13 -3.55
N THR A 61 -4.67 16.71 -2.58
CA THR A 61 -5.24 17.15 -1.29
C THR A 61 -6.31 18.22 -1.51
N GLU A 62 -6.04 19.20 -2.38
CA GLU A 62 -7.00 20.25 -2.71
C GLU A 62 -8.16 19.69 -3.55
N LYS A 63 -7.92 18.75 -4.48
CA LYS A 63 -9.02 18.04 -5.19
C LYS A 63 -9.96 17.35 -4.20
N ARG A 64 -9.43 16.65 -3.19
CA ARG A 64 -10.22 16.00 -2.14
C ARG A 64 -11.01 17.02 -1.31
N ARG A 65 -10.37 18.13 -0.92
CA ARG A 65 -11.03 19.22 -0.18
C ARG A 65 -12.17 19.85 -0.98
N ARG A 66 -11.95 20.15 -2.26
CA ARG A 66 -12.97 20.72 -3.16
C ARG A 66 -14.14 19.77 -3.38
N ARG A 67 -13.88 18.47 -3.58
CA ARG A 67 -14.92 17.43 -3.68
C ARG A 67 -15.75 17.32 -2.40
N LYS A 68 -15.11 17.32 -1.23
CA LYS A 68 -15.83 17.34 0.06
C LYS A 68 -16.69 18.58 0.26
N ARG A 69 -16.28 19.73 -0.30
CA ARG A 69 -17.03 21.00 -0.27
C ARG A 69 -18.05 21.14 -1.42
N GLY A 70 -18.15 20.16 -2.31
CA GLY A 70 -19.02 20.24 -3.49
C GLY A 70 -18.56 21.22 -4.58
N THR A 71 -17.35 21.79 -4.48
CA THR A 71 -16.80 22.75 -5.46
C THR A 71 -16.02 22.08 -6.60
N MET A 72 -15.95 20.75 -6.61
CA MET A 72 -15.42 19.94 -7.69
C MET A 72 -16.24 18.64 -7.77
N PRO A 73 -16.64 18.18 -8.97
CA PRO A 73 -17.37 16.92 -9.11
C PRO A 73 -16.60 15.75 -8.51
N ASP A 74 -17.29 14.91 -7.73
CA ASP A 74 -16.73 13.63 -7.34
C ASP A 74 -16.92 12.63 -8.48
N LEU A 75 -15.82 12.06 -8.95
CA LEU A 75 -15.85 11.08 -10.03
C LEU A 75 -16.39 9.77 -9.46
N GLU A 76 -17.47 9.24 -10.04
CA GLU A 76 -17.94 7.87 -9.81
C GLU A 76 -17.03 6.87 -10.54
N LYS A 77 -15.73 6.94 -10.24
CA LYS A 77 -14.67 6.18 -10.87
C LYS A 77 -13.68 5.75 -9.79
N ARG A 78 -13.33 4.47 -9.75
CA ARG A 78 -12.41 3.89 -8.76
C ARG A 78 -11.43 2.94 -9.44
N ALA A 79 -10.15 3.02 -9.06
CA ALA A 79 -9.14 2.08 -9.51
C ALA A 79 -9.11 0.89 -8.54
N LEU A 80 -9.06 -0.32 -9.11
CA LEU A 80 -8.94 -1.58 -8.40
C LEU A 80 -7.78 -2.37 -8.98
N ILE A 81 -7.09 -3.14 -8.14
CA ILE A 81 -6.05 -4.07 -8.56
C ILE A 81 -6.55 -5.49 -8.26
N ASN A 82 -6.53 -6.37 -9.26
CA ASN A 82 -6.68 -7.81 -9.05
C ASN A 82 -5.34 -8.36 -8.50
N PRO A 83 -5.24 -8.74 -7.21
CA PRO A 83 -3.97 -9.17 -6.62
C PRO A 83 -3.46 -10.48 -7.23
N ALA A 84 -4.35 -11.33 -7.73
CA ALA A 84 -3.99 -12.57 -8.39
C ALA A 84 -3.25 -12.31 -9.69
N VAL A 85 -3.56 -11.22 -10.41
CA VAL A 85 -2.84 -10.78 -11.62
C VAL A 85 -1.61 -9.94 -11.26
N CYS A 86 -1.65 -9.14 -10.20
CA CYS A 86 -0.52 -8.29 -9.81
C CYS A 86 0.78 -9.08 -9.60
N GLU A 87 1.92 -8.55 -10.07
CA GLU A 87 3.25 -9.14 -9.82
C GLU A 87 4.01 -8.43 -8.70
N GLY A 88 3.45 -7.37 -8.11
CA GLY A 88 4.10 -6.63 -7.02
C GLY A 88 5.33 -5.82 -7.45
N CYS A 89 5.54 -5.56 -8.74
CA CYS A 89 6.74 -4.92 -9.28
C CYS A 89 6.96 -3.45 -8.86
N GLY A 90 5.91 -2.77 -8.40
CA GLY A 90 6.02 -1.38 -7.94
C GLY A 90 5.98 -0.30 -9.02
N ASP A 91 5.90 -0.65 -10.32
CA ASP A 91 5.85 0.36 -11.40
C ASP A 91 4.67 1.35 -11.26
N CYS A 92 3.52 0.89 -10.74
CA CYS A 92 2.42 1.77 -10.41
C CYS A 92 2.76 2.80 -9.30
N GLY A 93 3.63 2.43 -8.36
CA GLY A 93 4.18 3.34 -7.35
C GLY A 93 5.16 4.34 -7.97
N VAL A 94 6.08 3.88 -8.83
CA VAL A 94 7.05 4.73 -9.53
C VAL A 94 6.34 5.77 -10.41
N LYS A 95 5.29 5.38 -11.14
CA LYS A 95 4.52 6.29 -12.00
C LYS A 95 3.66 7.30 -11.24
N SER A 96 3.22 6.96 -10.02
CA SER A 96 2.23 7.78 -9.31
C SER A 96 2.75 8.50 -8.06
N GLY A 97 3.85 8.03 -7.46
CA GLY A 97 4.27 8.44 -6.12
C GLY A 97 3.19 8.25 -5.04
N CYS A 98 2.23 7.35 -5.27
CA CYS A 98 1.00 7.29 -4.50
C CYS A 98 1.08 6.30 -3.34
N LEU A 99 0.94 6.81 -2.12
CA LEU A 99 0.91 6.01 -0.88
C LEU A 99 -0.45 5.34 -0.62
N SER A 100 -1.45 5.60 -1.47
CA SER A 100 -2.71 4.82 -1.47
C SER A 100 -2.59 3.51 -2.27
N VAL A 101 -1.44 3.23 -2.88
CA VAL A 101 -1.13 1.92 -3.47
C VAL A 101 -0.40 1.10 -2.40
N LEU A 102 -1.14 0.31 -1.64
CA LEU A 102 -0.66 -0.42 -0.47
C LEU A 102 -0.04 -1.78 -0.86
N PRO A 103 0.92 -2.31 -0.06
CA PRO A 103 1.31 -3.71 -0.15
C PRO A 103 0.16 -4.60 0.29
N LYS A 104 0.03 -5.75 -0.36
CA LYS A 104 -0.89 -6.82 0.06
C LYS A 104 -0.14 -8.13 0.10
N GLU A 105 0.08 -8.68 1.28
CA GLU A 105 0.74 -9.99 1.41
C GLU A 105 -0.22 -11.11 0.97
N THR A 106 0.29 -12.03 0.16
CA THR A 106 -0.45 -13.18 -0.36
C THR A 106 0.43 -14.43 -0.32
N ALA A 107 -0.18 -15.61 -0.46
CA ALA A 107 0.57 -16.87 -0.53
C ALA A 107 1.59 -16.88 -1.69
N GLN A 108 1.34 -16.12 -2.76
CA GLN A 108 2.22 -15.98 -3.94
C GLN A 108 3.14 -14.75 -3.85
N GLY A 109 3.39 -14.26 -2.63
CA GLY A 109 4.26 -13.12 -2.32
C GLY A 109 3.53 -11.78 -2.30
N ARG A 110 4.27 -10.70 -2.02
CA ARG A 110 3.75 -9.34 -1.93
C ARG A 110 3.12 -8.84 -3.24
N LYS A 111 1.88 -8.38 -3.16
CA LYS A 111 1.06 -7.79 -4.24
C LYS A 111 0.73 -6.33 -3.91
N ARG A 112 -0.18 -5.75 -4.69
CA ARG A 112 -0.66 -4.37 -4.50
C ARG A 112 -2.17 -4.33 -4.37
N GLU A 113 -2.65 -3.38 -3.60
CA GLU A 113 -4.05 -2.99 -3.57
C GLU A 113 -4.19 -1.47 -3.47
N ILE A 114 -5.40 -0.98 -3.71
CA ILE A 114 -5.71 0.46 -3.61
C ILE A 114 -6.52 0.67 -2.35
N ASP A 115 -6.04 1.55 -1.47
CA ASP A 115 -6.86 2.08 -0.38
C ASP A 115 -7.97 2.95 -0.97
N GLN A 116 -9.20 2.42 -0.98
CA GLN A 116 -10.36 3.07 -1.56
C GLN A 116 -10.83 4.31 -0.78
N SER A 117 -10.43 4.42 0.48
CA SER A 117 -10.80 5.50 1.41
C SER A 117 -9.81 6.66 1.30
N ALA A 118 -8.52 6.35 1.17
CA ALA A 118 -7.46 7.35 0.99
C ALA A 118 -7.25 7.79 -0.46
N CYS A 119 -7.75 7.03 -1.45
CA CYS A 119 -7.55 7.34 -2.87
C CYS A 119 -8.12 8.71 -3.27
N ASN A 120 -7.28 9.57 -3.84
CA ASN A 120 -7.70 10.87 -4.36
C ASN A 120 -8.24 10.84 -5.81
N LYS A 121 -8.39 9.65 -6.41
CA LYS A 121 -8.94 9.47 -7.77
C LYS A 121 -8.22 10.32 -8.84
N ASP A 122 -6.88 10.33 -8.83
CA ASP A 122 -6.04 10.94 -9.89
C ASP A 122 -5.62 9.95 -10.99
N PHE A 123 -5.79 8.65 -10.71
CA PHE A 123 -5.59 7.50 -11.60
C PHE A 123 -4.19 7.38 -12.23
N SER A 124 -3.18 8.13 -11.76
CA SER A 124 -1.81 8.03 -12.30
C SER A 124 -1.21 6.63 -12.11
N CYS A 125 -1.62 5.92 -11.05
CA CYS A 125 -1.19 4.54 -10.80
C CYS A 125 -1.60 3.57 -11.91
N VAL A 126 -2.68 3.86 -12.64
CA VAL A 126 -3.16 3.08 -13.79
C VAL A 126 -2.19 3.18 -14.97
N GLU A 127 -1.32 4.20 -15.02
CA GLU A 127 -0.31 4.32 -16.09
C GLU A 127 0.83 3.30 -15.94
N GLY A 128 0.98 2.66 -14.77
CA GLY A 128 1.94 1.58 -14.57
C GLY A 128 1.67 0.40 -15.50
N PHE A 129 2.72 -0.20 -16.07
CA PHE A 129 2.66 -1.27 -17.06
C PHE A 129 2.29 -2.61 -16.42
N CYS A 130 1.01 -2.74 -16.08
CA CYS A 130 0.45 -3.89 -15.38
C CYS A 130 -1.01 -4.12 -15.80
N PRO A 131 -1.38 -5.34 -16.23
CA PRO A 131 -2.74 -5.70 -16.63
C PRO A 131 -3.68 -5.95 -15.44
N SER A 132 -3.18 -5.85 -14.19
CA SER A 132 -3.99 -6.07 -12.98
C SER A 132 -4.96 -4.93 -12.65
N PHE A 133 -4.79 -3.76 -13.27
CA PHE A 133 -5.65 -2.61 -13.03
C PHE A 133 -6.97 -2.74 -13.75
N VAL A 134 -8.04 -2.59 -12.99
CA VAL A 134 -9.42 -2.45 -13.46
C VAL A 134 -9.97 -1.15 -12.91
N THR A 135 -10.65 -0.39 -13.75
CA THR A 135 -11.41 0.78 -13.31
C THR A 135 -12.88 0.42 -13.22
N VAL A 136 -13.47 0.70 -12.07
CA VAL A 136 -14.90 0.59 -11.81
C VAL A 136 -15.52 1.96 -12.01
N HIS A 137 -16.46 2.05 -12.95
CA HIS A 137 -17.29 3.24 -13.22
C HIS A 137 -18.67 3.02 -12.62
N GLY A 138 -19.18 3.99 -11.86
CA GLY A 138 -20.39 3.83 -11.06
C GLY A 138 -20.14 2.99 -9.80
N GLY A 139 -21.22 2.46 -9.23
CA GLY A 139 -21.21 1.68 -7.99
C GLY A 139 -20.82 2.50 -6.75
N LYS A 140 -21.14 1.95 -5.59
CA LYS A 140 -20.70 2.47 -4.29
C LYS A 140 -19.83 1.43 -3.59
N LEU A 141 -18.94 1.88 -2.72
CA LEU A 141 -18.26 0.95 -1.83
C LEU A 141 -19.29 0.33 -0.91
N ARG A 142 -19.29 -1.00 -0.84
CA ARG A 142 -20.15 -1.74 0.07
C ARG A 142 -19.73 -1.39 1.50
N LYS A 143 -20.68 -0.98 2.33
CA LYS A 143 -20.44 -0.80 3.76
C LYS A 143 -20.45 -2.17 4.45
N PRO A 144 -19.60 -2.39 5.47
CA PRO A 144 -19.66 -3.61 6.26
C PRO A 144 -21.07 -3.79 6.84
N ALA A 145 -21.66 -4.97 6.60
CA ALA A 145 -22.88 -5.35 7.28
C ALA A 145 -22.50 -5.81 8.68
N LEU A 146 -22.54 -4.90 9.65
CA LEU A 146 -22.31 -5.25 11.05
C LEU A 146 -23.47 -6.11 11.57
N PRO A 147 -23.21 -7.16 12.35
CA PRO A 147 -24.26 -7.93 13.01
C PRO A 147 -25.21 -7.02 13.81
N THR A 148 -26.51 -7.33 13.83
CA THR A 148 -27.54 -6.56 14.57
C THR A 148 -27.30 -6.53 16.09
N GLN A 149 -26.41 -7.39 16.61
CA GLN A 149 -26.04 -7.50 18.02
C GLN A 149 -25.15 -6.35 18.54
N VAL A 150 -25.10 -5.19 17.88
CA VAL A 150 -24.44 -3.98 18.44
C VAL A 150 -25.03 -3.62 19.81
N GLU A 151 -26.31 -3.95 20.03
CA GLU A 151 -27.04 -3.79 21.29
C GLU A 151 -26.57 -4.73 22.42
N ALA A 152 -25.84 -5.79 22.09
CA ALA A 152 -25.28 -6.74 23.07
C ALA A 152 -24.03 -6.20 23.78
N PHE A 153 -23.42 -5.10 23.28
CA PHE A 153 -22.37 -4.42 24.01
C PHE A 153 -22.96 -3.70 25.22
N ALA A 154 -22.53 -4.08 26.42
CA ALA A 154 -22.94 -3.45 27.66
C ALA A 154 -22.72 -1.92 27.63
N ARG A 155 -23.50 -1.19 28.43
CA ARG A 155 -23.31 0.25 28.61
C ARG A 155 -21.88 0.49 29.11
N LEU A 156 -21.11 1.27 28.36
CA LEU A 156 -19.71 1.54 28.70
C LEU A 156 -19.63 2.32 30.03
N PRO A 157 -18.73 1.95 30.94
CA PRO A 157 -18.47 2.76 32.12
C PRO A 157 -17.84 4.09 31.69
N GLU A 158 -18.26 5.19 32.32
CA GLU A 158 -17.54 6.47 32.16
C GLU A 158 -16.22 6.41 32.94
N PRO A 159 -15.09 6.74 32.29
CA PRO A 159 -13.78 6.67 32.91
C PRO A 159 -13.57 7.81 33.91
N VAL A 160 -12.65 7.60 34.86
CA VAL A 160 -12.14 8.69 35.71
C VAL A 160 -11.27 9.60 34.86
N LEU A 161 -11.62 10.88 34.79
CA LEU A 161 -10.90 11.86 33.98
C LEU A 161 -9.61 12.32 34.69
N PRO A 162 -8.53 12.64 33.95
CA PRO A 162 -7.34 13.25 34.53
C PRO A 162 -7.66 14.58 35.24
N SER A 163 -7.01 14.82 36.38
CA SER A 163 -7.07 16.11 37.05
C SER A 163 -6.46 17.22 36.18
N LEU A 164 -7.02 18.42 36.28
CA LEU A 164 -6.53 19.64 35.65
C LEU A 164 -5.92 20.63 36.67
N ASP A 165 -5.43 20.12 37.82
CA ASP A 165 -4.62 20.91 38.78
C ASP A 165 -3.40 21.56 38.09
N ARG A 166 -2.91 20.92 37.02
CA ARG A 166 -1.94 21.45 36.08
C ARG A 166 -2.43 21.23 34.64
N PRO A 167 -1.96 22.02 33.67
CA PRO A 167 -2.28 21.78 32.27
C PRO A 167 -1.93 20.36 31.82
N PHE A 168 -2.88 19.71 31.15
CA PHE A 168 -2.73 18.39 30.55
C PHE A 168 -2.34 18.55 29.08
N ASN A 169 -1.27 17.88 28.68
CA ASN A 169 -0.66 18.02 27.36
C ASN A 169 -0.83 16.73 26.55
N ILE A 170 -1.47 16.84 25.38
CA ILE A 170 -1.70 15.75 24.44
C ILE A 170 -0.87 16.05 23.18
N LEU A 171 0.03 15.14 22.84
CA LEU A 171 0.75 15.16 21.58
C LEU A 171 0.08 14.20 20.61
N LEU A 172 -0.34 14.72 19.45
CA LEU A 172 -1.05 13.97 18.43
C LEU A 172 -0.24 13.94 17.12
N PRO A 173 0.76 13.05 17.00
CA PRO A 173 1.47 12.83 15.76
C PRO A 173 0.65 11.97 14.79
N GLY A 174 0.73 12.31 13.51
CA GLY A 174 0.18 11.49 12.45
C GLY A 174 0.55 12.01 11.07
N VAL A 175 -0.19 11.55 10.07
CA VAL A 175 0.11 11.82 8.67
C VAL A 175 -0.81 12.92 8.13
N GLY A 176 -0.24 13.88 7.39
CA GLY A 176 -0.99 14.99 6.83
C GLY A 176 -2.13 14.54 5.92
N GLY A 177 -3.33 15.09 6.14
CA GLY A 177 -4.53 14.76 5.38
C GLY A 177 -5.34 13.57 5.90
N THR A 178 -4.95 12.94 7.01
CA THR A 178 -5.73 11.84 7.63
C THR A 178 -6.72 12.29 8.71
N GLY A 179 -6.69 13.57 9.12
CA GLY A 179 -7.61 14.13 10.11
C GLY A 179 -6.99 14.47 11.47
N VAL A 180 -5.66 14.43 11.59
CA VAL A 180 -4.91 14.82 12.81
C VAL A 180 -5.32 16.21 13.30
N THR A 181 -5.25 17.22 12.44
CA THR A 181 -5.63 18.61 12.80
C THR A 181 -7.12 18.75 13.13
N THR A 182 -7.97 17.88 12.56
CA THR A 182 -9.41 17.84 12.85
C THR A 182 -9.66 17.34 14.28
N VAL A 183 -8.96 16.31 14.73
CA VAL A 183 -9.04 15.84 16.12
C VAL A 183 -8.53 16.90 17.09
N GLY A 184 -7.42 17.57 16.77
CA GLY A 184 -6.91 18.69 17.58
C GLY A 184 -7.95 19.81 17.73
N ALA A 185 -8.56 20.24 16.63
CA ALA A 185 -9.62 21.24 16.66
C ALA A 185 -10.86 20.76 17.46
N MET A 186 -11.29 19.50 17.31
CA MET A 186 -12.41 18.94 18.06
C MET A 186 -12.16 18.94 19.57
N LEU A 187 -10.95 18.59 20.01
CA LEU A 187 -10.56 18.66 21.43
C LEU A 187 -10.58 20.10 21.94
N GLY A 188 -10.15 21.07 21.12
CA GLY A 188 -10.25 22.49 21.46
C GLY A 188 -11.69 22.98 21.62
N TYR A 189 -12.59 22.59 20.71
CA TYR A 189 -14.01 22.91 20.84
C TYR A 189 -14.64 22.25 22.05
N ALA A 190 -14.35 20.97 22.31
CA ALA A 190 -14.85 20.26 23.49
C ALA A 190 -14.37 20.90 24.80
N ALA A 191 -13.11 21.32 24.89
CA ALA A 191 -12.60 22.07 26.04
C ALA A 191 -13.33 23.41 26.23
N ASN A 192 -13.56 24.15 25.15
CA ASN A 192 -14.27 25.42 25.20
C ASN A 192 -15.74 25.26 25.67
N LEU A 193 -16.43 24.21 25.21
CA LEU A 193 -17.80 23.89 25.64
C LEU A 193 -17.90 23.61 27.14
N GLU A 194 -16.83 23.12 27.77
CA GLU A 194 -16.74 22.88 29.21
C GLU A 194 -16.21 24.09 30.00
N GLY A 195 -15.96 25.23 29.35
CA GLY A 195 -15.38 26.42 29.97
C GLY A 195 -13.91 26.28 30.37
N LYS A 196 -13.20 25.27 29.84
CA LYS A 196 -11.78 25.00 30.11
C LYS A 196 -10.88 25.82 29.20
N GLY A 197 -9.64 26.07 29.66
CA GLY A 197 -8.59 26.66 28.84
C GLY A 197 -8.08 25.67 27.80
N CYS A 198 -7.84 26.13 26.57
CA CYS A 198 -7.24 25.30 25.53
C CYS A 198 -6.25 26.07 24.65
N SER A 199 -5.23 25.34 24.17
CA SER A 199 -4.30 25.79 23.15
C SER A 199 -4.02 24.64 22.17
N VAL A 200 -4.14 24.89 20.87
CA VAL A 200 -3.88 23.91 19.81
C VAL A 200 -2.89 24.50 18.81
N LEU A 201 -1.75 23.82 18.61
CA LEU A 201 -0.75 24.17 17.61
C LEU A 201 -0.53 23.00 16.66
N ASP A 202 -0.91 23.20 15.41
CA ASP A 202 -0.62 22.23 14.34
C ASP A 202 0.71 22.57 13.67
N GLN A 203 1.65 21.62 13.71
CA GLN A 203 2.91 21.69 12.98
C GLN A 203 2.87 20.73 11.81
N ALA A 204 2.86 21.27 10.59
CA ALA A 204 2.94 20.48 9.35
C ALA A 204 4.35 20.55 8.75
N GLY A 205 4.91 19.41 8.36
CA GLY A 205 6.16 19.36 7.61
C GLY A 205 6.03 19.91 6.18
N LEU A 206 7.17 20.09 5.49
CA LEU A 206 7.23 20.60 4.11
C LEU A 206 6.77 19.61 3.03
N ALA A 207 6.46 18.37 3.40
CA ALA A 207 6.10 17.33 2.45
C ALA A 207 4.72 17.62 1.81
N GLN A 208 4.67 17.53 0.47
CA GLN A 208 3.49 17.86 -0.32
C GLN A 208 2.28 16.96 -0.04
N LYS A 209 2.51 15.70 0.36
CA LYS A 209 1.50 14.73 0.82
C LYS A 209 2.12 13.73 1.79
N PHE A 210 1.29 13.19 2.68
CA PHE A 210 1.67 12.17 3.67
C PHE A 210 2.91 12.54 4.50
N GLY A 211 3.15 13.85 4.68
CA GLY A 211 4.17 14.34 5.58
C GLY A 211 3.78 14.14 7.05
N PRO A 212 4.77 14.17 7.96
CA PRO A 212 4.46 14.22 9.37
C PRO A 212 3.70 15.52 9.69
N VAL A 213 2.63 15.36 10.47
CA VAL A 213 1.88 16.43 11.10
C VAL A 213 1.78 16.11 12.58
N VAL A 214 2.10 17.08 13.42
CA VAL A 214 2.05 16.93 14.88
C VAL A 214 1.17 18.05 15.43
N SER A 215 0.09 17.68 16.10
CA SER A 215 -0.74 18.63 16.85
C SER A 215 -0.32 18.62 18.32
N HIS A 216 0.00 19.79 18.84
CA HIS A 216 0.26 20.03 20.26
C HIS A 216 -1.00 20.59 20.89
N ILE A 217 -1.61 19.84 21.80
CA ILE A 217 -2.89 20.20 22.40
C ILE A 217 -2.66 20.33 23.91
N ARG A 218 -3.04 21.47 24.46
CA ARG A 218 -2.94 21.74 25.90
C ARG A 218 -4.32 22.09 26.43
N ILE A 219 -4.73 21.46 27.51
CA ILE A 219 -6.01 21.68 28.18
C ILE A 219 -5.72 22.03 29.64
N ALA A 220 -6.31 23.09 30.15
CA ALA A 220 -6.16 23.52 31.53
C ALA A 220 -7.53 23.85 32.13
N ALA A 221 -7.61 23.93 33.46
CA ALA A 221 -8.83 24.36 34.13
C ALA A 221 -9.28 25.75 33.66
N ARG A 222 -8.33 26.68 33.46
CA ARG A 222 -8.60 28.05 32.98
C ARG A 222 -7.64 28.44 31.86
N GLN A 223 -8.06 29.37 31.00
CA GLN A 223 -7.24 29.82 29.86
C GLN A 223 -5.94 30.52 30.30
N GLU A 224 -5.99 31.26 31.42
CA GLU A 224 -4.84 31.98 31.98
C GLU A 224 -3.70 31.07 32.48
N ASP A 225 -3.97 29.77 32.66
CA ASP A 225 -2.97 28.78 33.08
C ASP A 225 -2.11 28.28 31.89
N LEU A 226 -2.36 28.76 30.65
CA LEU A 226 -1.66 28.34 29.43
C LEU A 226 -0.74 29.45 28.89
N PHE A 227 0.55 29.39 29.24
CA PHE A 227 1.55 30.40 28.84
C PHE A 227 2.26 30.12 27.50
N ALA A 228 2.26 28.86 27.05
CA ALA A 228 2.96 28.45 25.83
C ALA A 228 2.10 27.47 25.01
N VAL A 229 2.11 27.63 23.70
CA VAL A 229 1.27 26.85 22.78
C VAL A 229 1.92 25.49 22.44
N ARG A 230 3.25 25.44 22.34
CA ARG A 230 4.01 24.20 22.07
C ARG A 230 4.29 23.43 23.36
N ILE A 231 4.24 22.10 23.32
CA ILE A 231 4.60 21.23 24.44
C ILE A 231 6.14 21.19 24.55
N ALA A 232 6.67 21.42 25.75
CA ALA A 232 8.11 21.34 25.99
C ALA A 232 8.59 19.88 26.04
N ALA A 233 9.92 19.70 26.08
CA ALA A 233 10.49 18.35 26.19
C ALA A 233 10.08 17.69 27.52
N GLY A 234 9.71 16.41 27.48
CA GLY A 234 9.28 15.65 28.66
C GLY A 234 7.95 16.07 29.31
N GLU A 235 7.15 16.94 28.67
CA GLU A 235 5.90 17.46 29.26
C GLU A 235 4.62 16.85 28.68
N ALA A 236 4.70 15.94 27.70
CA ALA A 236 3.51 15.30 27.15
C ALA A 236 2.95 14.26 28.14
N HIS A 237 1.68 14.40 28.50
CA HIS A 237 0.98 13.44 29.36
C HIS A 237 0.41 12.28 28.53
N LEU A 238 -0.03 12.56 27.31
CA LEU A 238 -0.52 11.56 26.37
C LEU A 238 0.14 11.72 25.00
N LEU A 239 0.74 10.65 24.49
CA LEU A 239 1.05 10.45 23.09
C LEU A 239 -0.13 9.72 22.44
N LEU A 240 -0.98 10.45 21.72
CA LEU A 240 -2.05 9.88 20.91
C LEU A 240 -1.51 9.67 19.49
N GLY A 241 -0.78 8.58 19.26
CA GLY A 241 -0.08 8.33 18.00
C GLY A 241 -1.01 7.80 16.91
N CYS A 242 -1.47 8.66 16.00
CA CYS A 242 -2.30 8.23 14.87
C CYS A 242 -1.52 7.51 13.75
N ASP A 243 -0.19 7.60 13.78
CA ASP A 243 0.73 6.90 12.89
C ASP A 243 1.99 6.46 13.66
N LEU A 244 2.38 5.19 13.53
CA LEU A 244 3.51 4.61 14.27
C LEU A 244 4.85 5.27 13.92
N LEU A 245 5.08 5.60 12.65
CA LEU A 245 6.34 6.19 12.21
C LEU A 245 6.51 7.61 12.75
N VAL A 246 5.46 8.43 12.69
CA VAL A 246 5.52 9.80 13.22
C VAL A 246 5.58 9.78 14.75
N ALA A 247 4.87 8.87 15.41
CA ALA A 247 4.88 8.72 16.87
C ALA A 247 6.24 8.27 17.42
N ALA A 248 6.96 7.40 16.70
CA ALA A 248 8.32 6.96 17.05
C ALA A 248 9.40 7.97 16.60
N GLY A 249 9.02 9.06 15.93
CA GLY A 249 9.95 10.07 15.43
C GLY A 249 10.61 10.88 16.57
N PRO A 250 11.82 11.42 16.36
CA PRO A 250 12.61 12.07 17.41
C PRO A 250 11.91 13.29 18.05
N ASP A 251 11.17 14.10 17.28
CA ASP A 251 10.43 15.25 17.85
C ASP A 251 9.30 14.79 18.78
N ALA A 252 8.65 13.65 18.49
CA ALA A 252 7.61 13.11 19.36
C ALA A 252 8.20 12.47 20.62
N ILE A 253 9.22 11.62 20.46
CA ILE A 253 9.92 10.97 21.57
C ILE A 253 10.50 12.00 22.55
N ALA A 254 11.04 13.13 22.06
CA ALA A 254 11.58 14.18 22.90
C ALA A 254 10.54 14.86 23.82
N LYS A 255 9.24 14.70 23.57
CA LYS A 255 8.16 15.22 24.43
C LYS A 255 7.74 14.27 25.53
N LEU A 256 8.21 13.03 25.50
CA LEU A 256 7.79 11.98 26.41
C LEU A 256 8.70 11.94 27.64
N ASP A 257 8.12 11.54 28.76
CA ASP A 257 8.80 11.27 30.01
C ASP A 257 8.22 9.99 30.65
N SER A 258 9.10 9.09 31.07
CA SER A 258 8.71 7.78 31.56
C SER A 258 7.95 7.81 32.89
N LYS A 259 7.90 8.93 33.60
CA LYS A 259 7.11 9.07 34.85
C LYS A 259 5.68 9.49 34.53
N ILE A 260 5.49 10.49 33.67
CA ILE A 260 4.16 11.10 33.47
C ILE A 260 3.44 10.67 32.18
N SER A 261 4.17 10.26 31.14
CA SER A 261 3.55 10.00 29.84
C SER A 261 2.81 8.66 29.80
N HIS A 262 1.75 8.62 29.01
CA HIS A 262 1.10 7.44 28.47
C HIS A 262 1.12 7.49 26.94
N ALA A 263 1.07 6.33 26.29
CA ALA A 263 1.04 6.24 24.84
C ALA A 263 -0.10 5.34 24.37
N VAL A 264 -0.90 5.84 23.42
CA VAL A 264 -1.90 5.08 22.68
C VAL A 264 -1.58 5.26 21.21
N VAL A 265 -1.07 4.21 20.56
CA VAL A 265 -0.48 4.30 19.21
C VAL A 265 -1.12 3.33 18.25
N ASN A 266 -1.52 3.84 17.10
CA ASN A 266 -1.99 3.06 15.97
C ASN A 266 -0.81 2.29 15.37
N SER A 267 -0.76 0.98 15.59
CA SER A 267 0.37 0.15 15.16
C SER A 267 0.32 -0.29 13.70
N GLN A 268 -0.75 0.08 12.98
CA GLN A 268 -0.90 -0.23 11.56
C GLN A 268 0.30 0.27 10.77
N GLN A 269 0.91 -0.66 10.03
CA GLN A 269 2.02 -0.33 9.14
C GLN A 269 1.51 0.45 7.92
N THR A 270 1.92 1.71 7.83
CA THR A 270 1.62 2.58 6.70
C THR A 270 2.84 2.65 5.78
N PRO A 271 2.69 2.49 4.45
CA PRO A 271 3.82 2.63 3.53
C PRO A 271 4.47 4.01 3.60
N THR A 272 5.81 4.03 3.58
CA THR A 272 6.60 5.26 3.55
C THR A 272 6.85 5.72 2.11
N ALA A 273 7.37 6.94 1.94
CA ALA A 273 7.74 7.45 0.61
C ALA A 273 8.73 6.52 -0.12
N GLU A 274 9.62 5.83 0.62
CA GLU A 274 10.56 4.86 0.06
C GLU A 274 9.84 3.75 -0.72
N PHE A 275 8.70 3.29 -0.22
CA PHE A 275 7.92 2.22 -0.84
C PHE A 275 7.42 2.54 -2.25
N THR A 276 7.33 3.82 -2.61
CA THR A 276 6.96 4.25 -3.97
C THR A 276 8.06 3.95 -5.00
N ARG A 277 9.30 3.78 -4.56
CA ARG A 277 10.48 3.51 -5.40
C ARG A 277 11.08 2.12 -5.13
N ASN A 278 10.93 1.62 -3.91
CA ASN A 278 11.40 0.31 -3.48
C ASN A 278 10.21 -0.59 -3.13
N PRO A 279 9.82 -1.54 -4.00
CA PRO A 279 8.68 -2.41 -3.72
C PRO A 279 8.88 -3.37 -2.54
N ASP A 280 10.13 -3.58 -2.13
CA ASP A 280 10.52 -4.48 -1.04
C ASP A 280 10.85 -3.73 0.25
N ALA A 281 10.62 -2.40 0.31
CA ALA A 281 10.83 -1.62 1.52
C ALA A 281 10.12 -2.30 2.71
N VAL A 282 10.87 -2.46 3.80
CA VAL A 282 10.42 -3.09 5.04
C VAL A 282 10.09 -1.97 6.01
N PHE A 283 8.92 -2.05 6.64
CA PHE A 283 8.53 -1.12 7.68
C PHE A 283 9.02 -1.66 9.03
N PRO A 284 9.97 -0.99 9.73
CA PRO A 284 10.56 -1.52 10.95
C PRO A 284 9.65 -1.32 12.17
N ALA A 285 8.45 -1.92 12.15
CA ALA A 285 7.40 -1.74 13.16
C ALA A 285 7.90 -2.07 14.58
N GLU A 286 8.55 -3.23 14.75
CA GLU A 286 8.97 -3.68 16.08
C GLU A 286 10.03 -2.78 16.70
N ALA A 287 10.98 -2.28 15.90
CA ALA A 287 11.95 -1.30 16.38
C ALA A 287 11.28 0.01 16.82
N MET A 288 10.31 0.52 16.04
CA MET A 288 9.54 1.72 16.40
C MET A 288 8.70 1.54 17.67
N LYS A 289 8.03 0.39 17.80
CA LYS A 289 7.28 0.05 19.02
C LYS A 289 8.20 0.03 20.23
N GLN A 290 9.37 -0.60 20.09
CA GLN A 290 10.37 -0.70 21.14
C GLN A 290 10.87 0.69 21.56
N THR A 291 11.13 1.60 20.62
CA THR A 291 11.50 3.00 20.94
C THR A 291 10.44 3.71 21.79
N ILE A 292 9.15 3.52 21.49
CA ILE A 292 8.06 4.14 22.28
C ILE A 292 7.96 3.49 23.67
N ILE A 293 8.09 2.16 23.74
CA ILE A 293 8.12 1.41 25.01
C ILE A 293 9.27 1.89 25.90
N GLU A 294 10.45 2.13 25.35
CA GLU A 294 11.61 2.64 26.09
C GLU A 294 11.38 4.07 26.62
N ALA A 295 10.70 4.92 25.85
CA ALA A 295 10.42 6.29 26.26
C ALA A 295 9.33 6.41 27.35
N VAL A 296 8.33 5.52 27.33
CA VAL A 296 7.11 5.65 28.16
C VAL A 296 6.96 4.55 29.20
N GLY A 297 7.45 3.34 28.90
CA GLY A 297 7.26 2.11 29.67
C GLY A 297 6.15 1.23 29.10
N ALA A 298 6.37 -0.10 29.12
CA ALA A 298 5.45 -1.08 28.53
C ALA A 298 4.03 -1.03 29.15
N ALA A 299 3.93 -0.88 30.47
CA ALA A 299 2.64 -0.84 31.17
C ALA A 299 1.78 0.39 30.85
N LYS A 300 2.38 1.45 30.28
CA LYS A 300 1.70 2.72 29.92
C LYS A 300 1.60 2.92 28.41
N THR A 301 1.91 1.88 27.63
CA THR A 301 1.92 1.92 26.17
C THR A 301 0.91 0.92 25.62
N HIS A 302 -0.02 1.41 24.81
CA HIS A 302 -1.06 0.62 24.15
C HIS A 302 -0.90 0.72 22.64
N PHE A 303 -0.66 -0.42 22.00
CA PHE A 303 -0.66 -0.54 20.53
C PHE A 303 -1.99 -1.14 20.08
N VAL A 304 -2.61 -0.51 19.07
CA VAL A 304 -3.87 -0.97 18.49
C VAL A 304 -3.84 -0.83 16.98
N GLU A 305 -4.29 -1.83 16.24
CA GLU A 305 -4.45 -1.79 14.78
C GLU A 305 -5.73 -1.00 14.40
N ALA A 306 -5.81 0.26 14.82
CA ALA A 306 -7.02 1.09 14.73
C ALA A 306 -7.48 1.30 13.29
N THR A 307 -6.56 1.41 12.33
CA THR A 307 -6.91 1.54 10.91
C THR A 307 -7.64 0.29 10.39
N SER A 308 -7.12 -0.90 10.70
CA SER A 308 -7.75 -2.17 10.32
C SER A 308 -9.12 -2.34 10.95
N LEU A 309 -9.23 -2.08 12.27
CA LEU A 309 -10.49 -2.17 13.00
C LEU A 309 -11.52 -1.16 12.46
N ALA A 310 -11.15 0.10 12.29
CA ALA A 310 -12.03 1.13 11.76
C ALA A 310 -12.53 0.79 10.35
N THR A 311 -11.65 0.27 9.48
CA THR A 311 -12.01 -0.15 8.13
C THR A 311 -13.00 -1.32 8.15
N ARG A 312 -12.77 -2.34 8.97
CA ARG A 312 -13.66 -3.50 9.04
C ARG A 312 -15.00 -3.20 9.73
N LEU A 313 -15.02 -2.30 10.72
CA LEU A 313 -16.24 -1.90 11.44
C LEU A 313 -17.08 -0.90 10.63
N MET A 314 -16.44 0.08 10.00
CA MET A 314 -17.13 1.26 9.44
C MET A 314 -16.96 1.42 7.92
N GLY A 315 -16.08 0.64 7.30
CA GLY A 315 -15.80 0.70 5.86
C GLY A 315 -14.89 1.84 5.44
N ASP A 316 -14.32 2.59 6.39
CA ASP A 316 -13.52 3.78 6.12
C ASP A 316 -12.31 3.86 7.06
N SER A 317 -11.10 3.91 6.50
CA SER A 317 -9.85 4.02 7.24
C SER A 317 -9.66 5.40 7.87
N ILE A 318 -10.34 6.44 7.39
CA ILE A 318 -10.26 7.82 7.90
C ILE A 318 -10.83 7.91 9.33
N ALA A 319 -11.72 6.99 9.69
CA ALA A 319 -12.30 6.93 11.03
C ALA A 319 -11.28 6.50 12.11
N SER A 320 -10.07 6.06 11.74
CA SER A 320 -9.04 5.59 12.66
C SER A 320 -8.66 6.62 13.73
N ASN A 321 -8.58 7.91 13.39
CA ASN A 321 -8.10 8.93 14.33
C ASN A 321 -9.13 9.22 15.43
N LEU A 322 -10.44 9.20 15.10
CA LEU A 322 -11.51 9.34 16.09
C LEU A 322 -11.66 8.05 16.92
N PHE A 323 -11.43 6.89 16.30
CA PHE A 323 -11.33 5.62 17.01
C PHE A 323 -10.21 5.65 18.05
N MET A 324 -9.02 6.14 17.68
CA MET A 324 -7.89 6.31 18.60
C MET A 324 -8.26 7.25 19.76
N LEU A 325 -8.94 8.36 19.50
CA LEU A 325 -9.43 9.27 20.54
C LEU A 325 -10.40 8.56 21.50
N GLY A 326 -11.34 7.77 20.98
CA GLY A 326 -12.27 6.99 21.80
C GLY A 326 -11.56 5.97 22.68
N TYR A 327 -10.56 5.28 22.14
CA TYR A 327 -9.74 4.33 22.87
C TYR A 327 -9.00 5.01 24.03
N ALA A 328 -8.32 6.13 23.76
CA ALA A 328 -7.62 6.90 24.79
C ALA A 328 -8.56 7.51 25.83
N PHE A 329 -9.74 7.98 25.41
CA PHE A 329 -10.77 8.46 26.33
C PHE A 329 -11.19 7.38 27.32
N GLN A 330 -11.51 6.17 26.84
CA GLN A 330 -11.98 5.09 27.69
C GLN A 330 -10.93 4.60 28.70
N LEU A 331 -9.64 4.78 28.40
CA LEU A 331 -8.54 4.55 29.34
C LEU A 331 -8.38 5.65 30.40
N GLY A 332 -9.20 6.70 30.36
CA GLY A 332 -9.11 7.85 31.27
C GLY A 332 -7.94 8.77 30.98
N LEU A 333 -7.50 8.86 29.71
CA LEU A 333 -6.32 9.66 29.31
C LEU A 333 -6.68 11.00 28.66
N ILE A 334 -7.96 11.38 28.66
CA ILE A 334 -8.47 12.62 28.07
C ILE A 334 -9.21 13.43 29.14
N PRO A 335 -8.84 14.69 29.43
CA PRO A 335 -9.42 15.51 30.49
C PRO A 335 -10.70 16.25 30.06
N LEU A 336 -11.56 15.58 29.29
CA LEU A 336 -12.82 16.11 28.76
C LEU A 336 -13.90 15.04 28.88
N THR A 337 -15.16 15.44 28.93
CA THR A 337 -16.30 14.52 28.97
C THR A 337 -16.61 13.94 27.58
N SER A 338 -17.19 12.74 27.56
CA SER A 338 -17.69 12.12 26.32
C SER A 338 -18.74 13.02 25.64
N ALA A 339 -19.64 13.62 26.41
CA ALA A 339 -20.67 14.53 25.91
C ALA A 339 -20.09 15.76 25.17
N ALA A 340 -19.03 16.38 25.69
CA ALA A 340 -18.38 17.51 25.03
C ALA A 340 -17.67 17.10 23.73
N ILE A 341 -17.01 15.94 23.72
CA ILE A 341 -16.38 15.39 22.51
C ILE A 341 -17.43 15.07 21.43
N GLU A 342 -18.52 14.40 21.80
CA GLU A 342 -19.63 14.10 20.89
C GLU A 342 -20.27 15.38 20.35
N LYS A 343 -20.43 16.41 21.18
CA LYS A 343 -20.94 17.71 20.74
C LYS A 343 -19.98 18.43 19.79
N ALA A 344 -18.67 18.36 20.04
CA ALA A 344 -17.67 18.90 19.13
C ALA A 344 -17.67 18.19 17.76
N ILE A 345 -17.95 16.88 17.73
CA ILE A 345 -18.14 16.13 16.48
C ILE A 345 -19.36 16.64 15.71
N GLU A 346 -20.49 16.89 16.39
CA GLU A 346 -21.69 17.46 15.77
C GLU A 346 -21.43 18.85 15.17
N LEU A 347 -20.77 19.73 15.94
CA LEU A 347 -20.46 21.10 15.52
C LEU A 347 -19.48 21.15 14.33
N ASN A 348 -18.61 20.15 14.18
CA ASN A 348 -17.75 20.03 13.01
C ASN A 348 -18.56 19.81 11.72
N GLY A 349 -19.71 19.14 11.81
CA GLY A 349 -20.67 18.97 10.72
C GLY A 349 -20.25 17.98 9.62
N VAL A 350 -19.04 17.41 9.66
CA VAL A 350 -18.55 16.46 8.65
C VAL A 350 -18.73 15.03 9.12
N ALA A 351 -19.50 14.23 8.39
CA ALA A 351 -19.70 12.80 8.63
C ALA A 351 -20.00 12.46 10.10
N VAL A 352 -20.86 13.28 10.75
CA VAL A 352 -21.12 13.26 12.20
C VAL A 352 -21.37 11.85 12.73
N ASN A 353 -22.32 11.11 12.14
CA ASN A 353 -22.66 9.76 12.57
C ASN A 353 -21.46 8.80 12.51
N LEU A 354 -20.68 8.83 11.43
CA LEU A 354 -19.47 8.00 11.28
C LEU A 354 -18.45 8.32 12.37
N ASN A 355 -18.20 9.61 12.64
CA ASN A 355 -17.22 10.04 13.64
C ASN A 355 -17.66 9.71 15.07
N GLN A 356 -18.95 9.83 15.39
CA GLN A 356 -19.52 9.38 16.66
C GLN A 356 -19.40 7.86 16.83
N GLN A 357 -19.70 7.09 15.79
CA GLN A 357 -19.50 5.64 15.80
C GLN A 357 -18.03 5.26 15.95
N ALA A 358 -17.12 5.98 15.29
CA ALA A 358 -15.67 5.76 15.42
C ALA A 358 -15.21 5.95 16.86
N PHE A 359 -15.59 7.07 17.48
CA PHE A 359 -15.31 7.34 18.89
C PHE A 359 -15.88 6.23 19.79
N LEU A 360 -17.13 5.83 19.59
CA LEU A 360 -17.77 4.77 20.36
C LEU A 360 -17.07 3.41 20.21
N TRP A 361 -16.70 3.03 18.99
CA TRP A 361 -15.99 1.77 18.73
C TRP A 361 -14.59 1.78 19.35
N GLY A 362 -13.90 2.92 19.30
CA GLY A 362 -12.64 3.10 20.02
C GLY A 362 -12.79 2.83 21.52
N ARG A 363 -13.84 3.40 22.13
CA ARG A 363 -14.15 3.14 23.55
C ARG A 363 -14.44 1.66 23.81
N ARG A 364 -15.27 1.02 22.97
CA ARG A 364 -15.58 -0.41 23.11
C ARG A 364 -14.34 -1.28 23.04
N THR A 365 -13.42 -1.00 22.12
CA THR A 365 -12.18 -1.78 21.98
C THR A 365 -11.25 -1.61 23.18
N ALA A 366 -11.20 -0.43 23.80
CA ALA A 366 -10.43 -0.25 25.04
C ALA A 366 -11.06 -0.98 26.24
N HIS A 367 -12.38 -1.14 26.25
CA HIS A 367 -13.10 -1.83 27.33
C HIS A 367 -13.07 -3.36 27.18
N ASP A 368 -13.37 -3.87 25.99
CA ASP A 368 -13.41 -5.30 25.66
C ASP A 368 -12.90 -5.54 24.22
N PRO A 369 -11.57 -5.64 24.04
CA PRO A 369 -10.99 -5.86 22.72
C PRO A 369 -11.40 -7.21 22.12
N ALA A 370 -11.56 -8.25 22.95
CA ALA A 370 -11.90 -9.60 22.50
C ALA A 370 -13.32 -9.66 21.92
N ALA A 371 -14.28 -9.00 22.55
CA ALA A 371 -15.64 -8.91 22.02
C ALA A 371 -15.69 -8.14 20.70
N VAL A 372 -14.93 -7.04 20.57
CA VAL A 372 -14.86 -6.31 19.30
C VAL A 372 -14.23 -7.19 18.22
N GLU A 373 -13.12 -7.87 18.49
CA GLU A 373 -12.49 -8.79 17.51
C GLU A 373 -13.44 -9.90 17.05
N ALA A 374 -14.18 -10.52 17.98
CA ALA A 374 -15.18 -11.51 17.67
C ALA A 374 -16.33 -10.92 16.82
N PHE A 375 -16.75 -9.69 17.12
CA PHE A 375 -17.80 -9.00 16.37
C PHE A 375 -17.40 -8.69 14.92
N VAL A 376 -16.13 -8.32 14.70
CA VAL A 376 -15.61 -8.01 13.36
C VAL A 376 -15.37 -9.29 12.55
N ASN A 377 -15.19 -10.43 13.21
CA ASN A 377 -14.92 -11.73 12.59
C ASN A 377 -15.98 -12.80 13.00
N PRO A 378 -17.28 -12.62 12.70
CA PRO A 378 -18.36 -13.46 13.23
C PRO A 378 -18.40 -14.90 12.65
N GLN A 379 -17.64 -15.18 11.59
CA GLN A 379 -17.41 -16.52 11.08
C GLN A 379 -15.93 -16.87 11.27
N ASN A 380 -15.66 -17.91 12.05
CA ASN A 380 -14.33 -18.44 12.33
C ASN A 380 -13.39 -18.37 11.11
N LYS A 381 -12.26 -17.68 11.30
CA LYS A 381 -11.06 -17.65 10.46
C LYS A 381 -11.22 -17.12 9.01
N VAL A 382 -11.39 -15.80 8.87
CA VAL A 382 -10.40 -15.10 8.02
C VAL A 382 -9.16 -14.94 8.89
N SER A 383 -8.45 -16.06 9.09
CA SER A 383 -7.14 -15.98 9.69
C SER A 383 -6.35 -15.05 8.78
N GLU A 384 -5.62 -14.09 9.34
CA GLU A 384 -4.41 -13.61 8.66
C GLU A 384 -3.73 -14.83 8.05
N PRO A 385 -3.33 -14.80 6.77
CA PRO A 385 -2.84 -15.99 6.09
C PRO A 385 -1.77 -16.62 6.97
N GLN A 386 -2.15 -17.70 7.66
CA GLN A 386 -1.23 -18.42 8.52
C GLN A 386 -0.10 -18.85 7.59
N PRO A 387 1.16 -18.74 8.02
CA PRO A 387 2.27 -19.21 7.22
C PRO A 387 1.93 -20.65 6.81
N MET A 388 1.64 -20.85 5.53
CA MET A 388 1.34 -22.18 5.04
C MET A 388 2.59 -23.00 5.29
N ASP A 389 2.44 -24.11 6.01
CA ASP A 389 3.54 -25.04 6.13
C ASP A 389 3.99 -25.51 4.74
N LEU A 390 5.25 -25.91 4.61
CA LEU A 390 5.89 -26.21 3.34
C LEU A 390 5.11 -27.25 2.53
N ASP A 391 4.56 -28.28 3.18
CA ASP A 391 3.79 -29.31 2.49
C ASP A 391 2.44 -28.79 1.98
N GLN A 392 1.77 -27.92 2.75
CA GLN A 392 0.55 -27.24 2.30
C GLN A 392 0.84 -26.35 1.09
N ARG A 393 1.98 -25.64 1.09
CA ARG A 393 2.42 -24.82 -0.04
C ARG A 393 2.68 -25.67 -1.28
N ILE A 394 3.40 -26.77 -1.15
CA ILE A 394 3.69 -27.67 -2.28
C ILE A 394 2.39 -28.22 -2.87
N GLN A 395 1.46 -28.67 -2.02
CA GLN A 395 0.17 -29.19 -2.49
C GLN A 395 -0.66 -28.11 -3.21
N SER A 396 -0.75 -26.91 -2.64
CA SER A 396 -1.44 -25.77 -3.27
C SER A 396 -0.82 -25.38 -4.62
N ASN A 397 0.51 -25.39 -4.72
CA ASN A 397 1.22 -25.15 -5.98
C ASN A 397 0.92 -26.24 -7.01
N VAL A 398 0.90 -27.52 -6.61
CA VAL A 398 0.53 -28.65 -7.48
C VAL A 398 -0.88 -28.49 -8.03
N ASP A 399 -1.86 -28.18 -7.18
CA ASP A 399 -3.25 -28.03 -7.61
C ASP A 399 -3.45 -26.81 -8.50
N THR A 400 -2.75 -25.71 -8.21
CA THR A 400 -2.74 -24.53 -9.07
C THR A 400 -2.11 -24.84 -10.43
N LEU A 401 -1.00 -25.59 -10.49
CA LEU A 401 -0.35 -25.95 -11.75
C LEU A 401 -1.20 -26.92 -12.61
N LYS A 402 -2.01 -27.78 -11.97
CA LYS A 402 -3.01 -28.60 -12.69
C LYS A 402 -4.06 -27.72 -13.37
N GLN A 403 -4.57 -26.71 -12.66
CA GLN A 403 -5.52 -25.76 -13.21
C GLN A 403 -4.88 -24.87 -14.28
N TYR A 404 -3.64 -24.44 -14.05
CA TYR A 404 -2.85 -23.61 -14.97
C TYR A 404 -2.63 -24.32 -16.31
N GLN A 405 -2.13 -25.56 -16.31
CA GLN A 405 -1.81 -26.31 -17.53
C GLN A 405 -2.36 -27.74 -17.51
N SER A 406 -1.74 -28.63 -16.72
CA SER A 406 -2.06 -30.07 -16.70
C SER A 406 -1.45 -30.80 -15.51
N ALA A 407 -1.91 -32.03 -15.25
CA ALA A 407 -1.32 -32.91 -14.24
C ALA A 407 0.15 -33.25 -14.51
N ALA A 408 0.53 -33.42 -15.79
CA ALA A 408 1.92 -33.65 -16.17
C ALA A 408 2.82 -32.44 -15.83
N TYR A 409 2.31 -31.22 -16.02
CA TYR A 409 3.03 -29.99 -15.69
C TYR A 409 3.24 -29.84 -14.18
N ALA A 410 2.21 -30.16 -13.38
CA ALA A 410 2.32 -30.19 -11.92
C ALA A 410 3.29 -31.28 -11.43
N LYS A 411 3.35 -32.45 -12.10
CA LYS A 411 4.31 -33.51 -11.78
C LYS A 411 5.75 -33.08 -12.03
N ARG A 412 6.03 -32.29 -13.09
CA ARG A 412 7.35 -31.70 -13.35
C ARG A 412 7.81 -30.83 -12.18
N TYR A 413 6.93 -29.98 -11.67
CA TYR A 413 7.19 -29.16 -10.48
C TYR A 413 7.56 -30.02 -9.27
N LEU A 414 6.68 -30.97 -8.93
CA LEU A 414 6.84 -31.81 -7.75
C LEU A 414 8.15 -32.63 -7.80
N ALA A 415 8.51 -33.15 -8.98
CA ALA A 415 9.73 -33.93 -9.16
C ALA A 415 11.00 -33.13 -8.83
N LEU A 416 11.11 -31.87 -9.26
CA LEU A 416 12.26 -31.04 -8.92
C LEU A 416 12.30 -30.68 -7.43
N VAL A 417 11.16 -30.28 -6.86
CA VAL A 417 11.07 -29.94 -5.43
C VAL A 417 11.44 -31.12 -4.55
N GLN A 418 10.97 -32.33 -4.87
CA GLN A 418 11.31 -33.53 -4.11
C GLN A 418 12.81 -33.86 -4.21
N ARG A 419 13.41 -33.74 -5.41
CA ARG A 419 14.87 -33.92 -5.57
C ARG A 419 15.67 -32.96 -4.69
N VAL A 420 15.24 -31.69 -4.61
CA VAL A 420 15.88 -30.70 -3.74
C VAL A 420 15.70 -31.07 -2.27
N ARG A 421 14.49 -31.44 -1.86
CA ARG A 421 14.18 -31.88 -0.49
C ARG A 421 15.05 -33.06 -0.07
N ASP A 422 15.17 -34.07 -0.91
CA ASP A 422 15.96 -35.28 -0.63
C ASP A 422 17.46 -34.95 -0.54
N SER A 423 17.96 -34.03 -1.36
CA SER A 423 19.36 -33.60 -1.34
C SER A 423 19.67 -32.71 -0.13
N GLU A 424 18.78 -31.76 0.19
CA GLU A 424 18.93 -30.86 1.34
C GLU A 424 18.88 -31.64 2.66
N SER A 425 17.94 -32.59 2.78
CA SER A 425 17.81 -33.42 3.99
C SER A 425 19.04 -34.32 4.21
N ARG A 426 19.67 -34.79 3.12
CA ARG A 426 20.92 -35.57 3.19
C ARG A 426 22.12 -34.72 3.57
N ALA A 427 22.22 -33.50 3.03
CA ALA A 427 23.33 -32.60 3.31
C ALA A 427 23.25 -31.94 4.69
N PHE A 428 22.02 -31.65 5.16
CA PHE A 428 21.76 -30.90 6.40
C PHE A 428 20.66 -31.56 7.24
N PRO A 429 20.93 -32.76 7.80
CA PRO A 429 19.96 -33.42 8.67
C PRO A 429 19.61 -32.52 9.87
N ALA A 430 18.34 -32.54 10.29
CA ALA A 430 17.78 -31.75 11.40
C ALA A 430 17.75 -30.21 11.23
N GLN A 431 18.08 -29.67 10.06
CA GLN A 431 17.91 -28.24 9.78
C GLN A 431 16.60 -27.96 9.03
N GLN A 432 16.07 -26.73 9.16
CA GLN A 432 14.89 -26.32 8.40
C GLN A 432 15.17 -26.36 6.88
N PRO A 433 14.21 -26.82 6.06
CA PRO A 433 14.38 -27.05 4.62
C PRO A 433 14.24 -25.74 3.80
N THR A 434 15.10 -24.77 4.09
CA THR A 434 15.02 -23.40 3.53
C THR A 434 15.30 -23.35 2.03
N LEU A 435 16.17 -24.23 1.50
CA LEU A 435 16.41 -24.33 0.06
C LEU A 435 15.20 -24.95 -0.64
N THR A 436 14.61 -25.99 -0.06
CA THR A 436 13.38 -26.61 -0.56
C THR A 436 12.23 -25.61 -0.60
N GLU A 437 12.06 -24.80 0.44
CA GLU A 437 11.06 -23.74 0.48
C GLU A 437 11.29 -22.69 -0.61
N ALA A 438 12.53 -22.22 -0.77
CA ALA A 438 12.89 -21.27 -1.81
C ALA A 438 12.60 -21.83 -3.21
N VAL A 439 12.92 -23.09 -3.47
CA VAL A 439 12.64 -23.75 -4.76
C VAL A 439 11.15 -23.99 -4.96
N ALA A 440 10.42 -24.42 -3.94
CA ALA A 440 8.97 -24.60 -4.02
C ALA A 440 8.27 -23.29 -4.39
N PHE A 441 8.68 -22.16 -3.81
CA PHE A 441 8.13 -20.86 -4.14
C PHE A 441 8.55 -20.38 -5.54
N ASN A 442 9.85 -20.36 -5.82
CA ASN A 442 10.38 -19.73 -7.03
C ASN A 442 10.19 -20.56 -8.30
N TYR A 443 10.26 -21.89 -8.20
CA TYR A 443 9.98 -22.73 -9.36
C TYR A 443 8.51 -22.67 -9.76
N PHE A 444 7.60 -22.66 -8.78
CA PHE A 444 6.18 -22.45 -9.03
C PHE A 444 5.94 -21.10 -9.72
N LYS A 445 6.53 -20.01 -9.20
CA LYS A 445 6.43 -18.68 -9.80
C LYS A 445 6.87 -18.66 -11.27
N LEU A 446 7.98 -19.33 -11.59
CA LEU A 446 8.48 -19.40 -12.97
C LEU A 446 7.61 -20.28 -13.87
N LEU A 447 7.08 -21.39 -13.37
CA LEU A 447 6.21 -22.27 -14.13
C LEU A 447 4.82 -21.67 -14.40
N ALA A 448 4.28 -20.93 -13.43
CA ALA A 448 3.00 -20.25 -13.49
C ALA A 448 3.15 -18.76 -13.88
N TYR A 449 3.97 -18.48 -14.89
CA TYR A 449 4.12 -17.13 -15.42
C TYR A 449 2.78 -16.64 -16.00
N LYS A 450 2.46 -15.37 -15.78
CA LYS A 450 1.16 -14.78 -16.12
C LYS A 450 1.09 -14.37 -17.57
N ASP A 451 0.88 -15.36 -18.42
CA ASP A 451 0.61 -15.15 -19.83
C ASP A 451 -0.85 -14.77 -20.10
N GLU A 452 -1.17 -14.58 -21.38
CA GLU A 452 -2.47 -14.11 -21.82
C GLU A 452 -3.60 -15.06 -21.39
N TYR A 453 -3.36 -16.37 -21.43
CA TYR A 453 -4.32 -17.39 -20.98
C TYR A 453 -4.51 -17.38 -19.46
N GLU A 454 -3.43 -17.22 -18.70
CA GLU A 454 -3.52 -17.19 -17.23
C GLU A 454 -4.13 -15.90 -16.72
N VAL A 455 -3.75 -14.75 -17.27
CA VAL A 455 -4.38 -13.47 -16.95
C VAL A 455 -5.88 -13.53 -17.25
N ALA A 456 -6.26 -14.12 -18.38
CA ALA A 456 -7.66 -14.36 -18.72
C ALA A 456 -8.35 -15.21 -17.66
N ARG A 457 -7.79 -16.37 -17.31
CA ARG A 457 -8.33 -17.27 -16.27
C ARG A 457 -8.49 -16.56 -14.92
N LEU A 458 -7.52 -15.75 -14.51
CA LEU A 458 -7.56 -15.01 -13.24
C LEU A 458 -8.61 -13.89 -13.20
N TYR A 459 -9.12 -13.47 -14.36
CA TYR A 459 -10.27 -12.56 -14.45
C TYR A 459 -11.60 -13.31 -14.60
N SER A 460 -11.61 -14.51 -15.17
CA SER A 460 -12.83 -15.29 -15.48
C SER A 460 -13.15 -16.44 -14.52
N ASN A 461 -12.25 -16.83 -13.61
CA ASN A 461 -12.46 -17.94 -12.67
C ASN A 461 -13.50 -17.66 -11.56
N GLY A 462 -14.08 -16.46 -11.53
CA GLY A 462 -15.08 -16.02 -10.56
C GLY A 462 -14.52 -15.44 -9.26
N ASP A 463 -13.23 -15.62 -8.94
CA ASP A 463 -12.62 -15.00 -7.74
C ASP A 463 -12.66 -13.48 -7.81
N PHE A 464 -12.33 -12.94 -8.99
CA PHE A 464 -12.36 -11.49 -9.21
C PHE A 464 -13.77 -10.92 -9.10
N THR A 465 -14.78 -11.63 -9.61
CA THR A 465 -16.20 -11.25 -9.45
C THR A 465 -16.63 -11.26 -8.00
N ARG A 466 -16.26 -12.27 -7.22
CA ARG A 466 -16.51 -12.32 -5.77
C ARG A 466 -15.85 -11.15 -5.05
N GLN A 467 -14.59 -10.84 -5.38
CA GLN A 467 -13.89 -9.68 -4.83
C GLN A 467 -14.63 -8.38 -5.13
N LEU A 468 -15.09 -8.19 -6.37
CA LEU A 468 -15.86 -7.01 -6.77
C LEU A 468 -17.18 -6.92 -6.00
N GLN A 469 -17.94 -8.01 -5.90
CA GLN A 469 -19.22 -8.05 -5.18
C GLN A 469 -19.06 -7.81 -3.66
N ALA A 470 -17.94 -8.23 -3.09
CA ALA A 470 -17.60 -7.99 -1.69
C ALA A 470 -17.23 -6.51 -1.42
N GLN A 471 -16.61 -5.82 -2.39
CA GLN A 471 -16.15 -4.43 -2.21
C GLN A 471 -17.14 -3.38 -2.73
N PHE A 472 -17.96 -3.72 -3.72
CA PHE A 472 -18.84 -2.79 -4.42
C PHE A 472 -20.30 -3.25 -4.39
N GLU A 473 -21.21 -2.28 -4.36
CA GLU A 473 -22.65 -2.45 -4.46
C GLU A 473 -23.26 -1.47 -5.49
N GLY A 474 -24.49 -1.77 -5.92
CA GLY A 474 -25.17 -1.02 -6.97
C GLY A 474 -24.64 -1.33 -8.37
N ASP A 475 -25.08 -0.54 -9.35
CA ASP A 475 -24.73 -0.73 -10.75
C ASP A 475 -23.36 -0.13 -11.07
N TYR A 476 -22.47 -0.95 -11.64
CA TYR A 476 -21.15 -0.51 -12.09
C TYR A 476 -20.76 -1.14 -13.43
N ARG A 477 -19.83 -0.47 -14.13
CA ARG A 477 -19.20 -0.94 -15.36
C ARG A 477 -17.69 -1.04 -15.18
N LEU A 478 -17.10 -2.07 -15.76
CA LEU A 478 -15.66 -2.30 -15.67
C LEU A 478 -14.93 -1.82 -16.93
N GLU A 479 -13.76 -1.27 -16.72
CA GLU A 479 -12.81 -0.88 -17.75
C GLU A 479 -11.45 -1.51 -17.44
N PHE A 480 -10.91 -2.29 -18.37
CA PHE A 480 -9.64 -3.01 -18.24
C PHE A 480 -8.52 -2.24 -18.94
N HIS A 481 -7.32 -2.26 -18.36
CA HIS A 481 -6.16 -1.54 -18.89
C HIS A 481 -5.07 -2.52 -19.33
N LEU A 482 -4.97 -2.77 -20.63
CA LEU A 482 -4.12 -3.83 -21.19
C LEU A 482 -3.23 -3.27 -22.31
N ALA A 483 -2.09 -3.91 -22.56
CA ALA A 483 -1.22 -3.59 -23.70
C ALA A 483 -0.99 -4.85 -24.56
N PRO A 484 -1.99 -5.31 -25.35
CA PRO A 484 -1.79 -6.45 -26.24
C PRO A 484 -0.67 -6.13 -27.23
N SER A 485 0.31 -7.02 -27.36
CA SER A 485 1.54 -6.80 -28.12
C SER A 485 1.32 -6.35 -29.57
N TRP A 486 0.26 -6.83 -30.22
CA TRP A 486 -0.10 -6.49 -31.61
C TRP A 486 -0.94 -5.19 -31.75
N LEU A 487 -1.45 -4.61 -30.65
CA LEU A 487 -2.29 -3.39 -30.64
C LEU A 487 -1.68 -2.21 -29.86
N ALA A 488 -0.58 -2.44 -29.14
CA ALA A 488 0.03 -1.45 -28.28
C ALA A 488 0.73 -0.36 -29.12
N LYS A 489 0.15 0.84 -29.12
CA LYS A 489 0.85 2.03 -29.65
C LYS A 489 2.08 2.28 -28.80
N ARG A 490 3.22 2.51 -29.45
CA ARG A 490 4.45 2.91 -28.78
C ARG A 490 4.41 4.40 -28.50
N ASP A 491 4.98 4.78 -27.38
CA ASP A 491 5.24 6.16 -27.02
C ASP A 491 6.20 6.80 -28.04
N PRO A 492 5.88 7.96 -28.63
CA PRO A 492 6.74 8.60 -29.62
C PRO A 492 8.11 9.02 -29.08
N HIS A 493 8.24 9.26 -27.77
CA HIS A 493 9.44 9.83 -27.16
C HIS A 493 10.37 8.75 -26.59
N ASN A 494 9.81 7.73 -25.95
CA ASN A 494 10.61 6.66 -25.32
C ASN A 494 10.48 5.28 -25.99
N GLY A 495 9.60 5.14 -26.99
CA GLY A 495 9.41 3.90 -27.75
C GLY A 495 8.73 2.76 -26.98
N LEU A 496 8.31 2.98 -25.72
CA LEU A 496 7.71 1.95 -24.88
C LEU A 496 6.23 1.73 -25.22
N PRO A 497 5.71 0.50 -25.10
CA PRO A 497 4.30 0.22 -25.34
C PRO A 497 3.39 0.90 -24.30
N ARG A 498 2.28 1.49 -24.76
CA ARG A 498 1.26 2.09 -23.90
C ARG A 498 0.06 1.16 -23.72
N LYS A 499 -0.50 1.15 -22.50
CA LYS A 499 -1.77 0.47 -22.22
C LYS A 499 -2.93 1.19 -22.90
N ARG A 500 -3.95 0.42 -23.24
CA ARG A 500 -5.22 0.84 -23.82
C ARG A 500 -6.35 0.38 -22.92
N SER A 501 -7.42 1.14 -22.95
CA SER A 501 -8.63 0.85 -22.19
C SER A 501 -9.58 0.00 -23.01
N PHE A 502 -10.15 -1.01 -22.37
CA PHE A 502 -11.11 -1.93 -22.95
C PHE A 502 -12.34 -2.02 -22.06
N GLY A 503 -13.53 -2.05 -22.67
CA GLY A 503 -14.79 -2.06 -21.94
C GLY A 503 -15.15 -3.41 -21.32
N PRO A 504 -16.38 -3.54 -20.76
CA PRO A 504 -16.83 -4.73 -20.03
C PRO A 504 -16.83 -6.03 -20.85
N TRP A 505 -16.90 -5.94 -22.18
CA TRP A 505 -16.87 -7.10 -23.09
C TRP A 505 -15.61 -7.96 -22.92
N MET A 506 -14.52 -7.39 -22.39
CA MET A 506 -13.28 -8.12 -22.12
C MET A 506 -13.45 -9.30 -21.18
N LEU A 507 -14.41 -9.28 -20.25
CA LEU A 507 -14.66 -10.44 -19.40
C LEU A 507 -15.05 -11.67 -20.23
N ARG A 508 -15.91 -11.49 -21.24
CA ARG A 508 -16.29 -12.56 -22.16
C ARG A 508 -15.12 -13.00 -23.03
N ALA A 509 -14.27 -12.07 -23.45
CA ALA A 509 -13.06 -12.40 -24.18
C ALA A 509 -12.10 -13.23 -23.31
N PHE A 510 -11.98 -12.90 -22.01
CA PHE A 510 -11.19 -13.67 -21.06
C PHE A 510 -11.78 -15.06 -20.78
N ASP A 511 -13.10 -15.20 -20.68
CA ASP A 511 -13.76 -16.50 -20.57
C ASP A 511 -13.35 -17.42 -21.73
N VAL A 512 -13.46 -16.93 -22.96
CA VAL A 512 -13.11 -17.67 -24.17
C VAL A 512 -11.61 -17.97 -24.19
N LEU A 513 -10.76 -16.96 -23.99
CA LEU A 513 -9.31 -17.12 -24.05
C LEU A 513 -8.79 -18.13 -23.02
N ALA A 514 -9.34 -18.15 -21.80
CA ALA A 514 -8.94 -19.08 -20.75
C ALA A 514 -9.15 -20.57 -21.13
N THR A 515 -10.12 -20.88 -22.01
CA THR A 515 -10.37 -22.26 -22.48
C THR A 515 -9.28 -22.76 -23.44
N PHE A 516 -8.61 -21.86 -24.15
CA PHE A 516 -7.56 -22.19 -25.12
C PHE A 516 -6.17 -22.35 -24.50
N LYS A 517 -6.06 -22.50 -23.17
CA LYS A 517 -4.79 -22.73 -22.46
C LYS A 517 -3.99 -23.94 -23.01
N PHE A 518 -4.64 -24.90 -23.66
CA PHE A 518 -3.97 -26.04 -24.28
C PHE A 518 -3.07 -25.65 -25.48
N LEU A 519 -3.29 -24.48 -26.08
CA LEU A 519 -2.43 -23.94 -27.14
C LEU A 519 -1.10 -23.43 -26.59
N ARG A 520 -1.00 -23.11 -25.29
CA ARG A 520 0.19 -22.54 -24.65
C ARG A 520 1.44 -23.35 -24.98
N GLY A 521 2.44 -22.68 -25.55
CA GLY A 521 3.75 -23.27 -25.87
C GLY A 521 3.73 -24.24 -27.06
N THR A 522 2.59 -24.41 -27.74
CA THR A 522 2.51 -25.19 -28.99
C THR A 522 2.87 -24.33 -30.20
N ALA A 523 3.07 -24.97 -31.36
CA ALA A 523 3.31 -24.24 -32.62
C ALA A 523 2.12 -23.36 -33.05
N LEU A 524 0.92 -23.66 -32.54
CA LEU A 524 -0.33 -22.94 -32.79
C LEU A 524 -0.59 -21.82 -31.76
N ASP A 525 0.34 -21.56 -30.84
CA ASP A 525 0.21 -20.48 -29.86
C ASP A 525 0.42 -19.10 -30.53
N PRO A 526 -0.62 -18.26 -30.69
CA PRO A 526 -0.47 -16.95 -31.30
C PRO A 526 0.42 -16.00 -30.46
N PHE A 527 0.54 -16.25 -29.16
CA PHE A 527 1.36 -15.43 -28.25
C PHE A 527 2.76 -16.02 -28.04
N GLY A 528 2.91 -17.33 -28.23
CA GLY A 528 4.09 -18.09 -27.84
C GLY A 528 5.39 -17.69 -28.54
N ARG A 529 5.32 -17.03 -29.70
CA ARG A 529 6.48 -16.56 -30.47
C ARG A 529 6.99 -15.17 -30.06
N SER A 530 6.32 -14.48 -29.14
CA SER A 530 6.81 -13.18 -28.66
C SER A 530 8.14 -13.34 -27.91
N LEU A 531 8.97 -12.29 -27.95
CA LEU A 531 10.26 -12.28 -27.24
C LEU A 531 10.08 -12.54 -25.74
N GLU A 532 9.03 -11.98 -25.13
CA GLU A 532 8.71 -12.16 -23.71
C GLU A 532 8.44 -13.63 -23.38
N ARG A 533 7.62 -14.33 -24.19
CA ARG A 533 7.31 -15.76 -23.95
C ARG A 533 8.52 -16.66 -24.20
N GLN A 534 9.37 -16.32 -25.17
CA GLN A 534 10.64 -17.04 -25.38
C GLN A 534 11.57 -16.88 -24.18
N GLN A 535 11.72 -15.65 -23.66
CA GLN A 535 12.55 -15.35 -22.50
C GLN A 535 12.04 -16.04 -21.23
N GLU A 536 10.73 -16.08 -20.99
CA GLU A 536 10.14 -16.77 -19.84
C GLU A 536 10.38 -18.29 -19.86
N ARG A 537 10.24 -18.93 -21.03
CA ARG A 537 10.55 -20.37 -21.16
C ARG A 537 12.04 -20.64 -20.96
N ALA A 538 12.91 -19.82 -21.57
CA ALA A 538 14.35 -19.92 -21.34
C ALA A 538 14.73 -19.70 -19.86
N LEU A 539 14.00 -18.84 -19.14
CA LEU A 539 14.20 -18.60 -17.72
C LEU A 539 13.85 -19.83 -16.87
N ILE A 540 12.79 -20.58 -17.23
CA ILE A 540 12.46 -21.85 -16.57
C ILE A 540 13.61 -22.84 -16.71
N ASP A 541 14.13 -23.01 -17.93
CA ASP A 541 15.20 -23.98 -18.20
C ASP A 541 16.52 -23.55 -17.55
N ARG A 542 16.84 -22.26 -17.56
CA ARG A 542 18.00 -21.71 -16.83
C ARG A 542 17.89 -21.96 -15.33
N TYR A 543 16.72 -21.74 -14.74
CA TYR A 543 16.50 -21.99 -13.32
C TYR A 543 16.67 -23.47 -12.97
N VAL A 544 16.14 -24.39 -13.79
CA VAL A 544 16.37 -25.83 -13.60
C VAL A 544 17.87 -26.16 -13.64
N SER A 545 18.61 -25.59 -14.59
CA SER A 545 20.07 -25.73 -14.66
C SER A 545 20.78 -25.18 -13.42
N ASP A 546 20.34 -24.03 -12.90
CA ASP A 546 20.88 -23.43 -11.67
C ASP A 546 20.62 -24.34 -10.45
N ILE A 547 19.42 -24.93 -10.34
CA ILE A 547 19.11 -25.90 -9.28
C ILE A 547 19.96 -27.16 -9.44
N GLU A 548 20.18 -27.66 -10.65
CA GLU A 548 21.05 -28.82 -10.87
C GLU A 548 22.49 -28.54 -10.46
N LEU A 549 23.03 -27.36 -10.77
CA LEU A 549 24.34 -26.92 -10.29
C LEU A 549 24.39 -26.86 -8.76
N ILE A 550 23.36 -26.29 -8.12
CA ILE A 550 23.25 -26.26 -6.66
C ILE A 550 23.29 -27.68 -6.10
N LEU A 551 22.49 -28.61 -6.63
CA LEU A 551 22.43 -29.99 -6.14
C LEU A 551 23.76 -30.73 -6.29
N GLN A 552 24.55 -30.43 -7.32
CA GLN A 552 25.88 -31.02 -7.52
C GLN A 552 26.94 -30.47 -6.55
N ARG A 553 26.77 -29.22 -6.09
CA ARG A 553 27.79 -28.49 -5.32
C ARG A 553 27.37 -28.19 -3.87
N LEU A 554 26.19 -28.59 -3.43
CA LEU A 554 25.61 -28.22 -2.14
C LEU A 554 26.48 -28.69 -0.97
N GLN A 555 27.00 -27.73 -0.20
CA GLN A 555 27.86 -27.94 0.97
C GLN A 555 27.50 -26.92 2.07
N ALA A 556 27.93 -27.18 3.31
CA ALA A 556 27.63 -26.30 4.44
C ALA A 556 28.15 -24.87 4.22
N GLN A 557 29.37 -24.71 3.70
CA GLN A 557 29.92 -23.38 3.45
C GLN A 557 29.13 -22.57 2.42
N ASN A 558 28.60 -23.20 1.36
CA ASN A 558 27.98 -22.49 0.24
C ASN A 558 26.46 -22.45 0.26
N ARG A 559 25.84 -22.89 1.37
CA ARG A 559 24.38 -22.93 1.51
C ARG A 559 23.72 -21.57 1.30
N HIS A 560 24.37 -20.49 1.76
CA HIS A 560 23.86 -19.13 1.59
C HIS A 560 23.85 -18.70 0.10
N THR A 561 24.91 -18.98 -0.65
CA THR A 561 24.98 -18.69 -2.09
C THR A 561 23.97 -19.53 -2.87
N ALA A 562 23.83 -20.82 -2.53
CA ALA A 562 22.83 -21.70 -3.12
C ALA A 562 21.40 -21.17 -2.90
N LEU A 563 21.08 -20.75 -1.67
CA LEU A 563 19.79 -20.16 -1.33
C LEU A 563 19.57 -18.84 -2.09
N SER A 564 20.60 -17.99 -2.19
CA SER A 564 20.53 -16.71 -2.91
C SER A 564 20.26 -16.90 -4.40
N LEU A 565 20.88 -17.91 -5.02
CA LEU A 565 20.63 -18.25 -6.43
C LEU A 565 19.22 -18.82 -6.61
N ALA A 566 18.76 -19.69 -5.72
CA ALA A 566 17.40 -20.25 -5.76
C ALA A 566 16.29 -19.19 -5.56
N ARG A 567 16.56 -18.12 -4.80
CA ARG A 567 15.64 -16.99 -4.53
C ARG A 567 15.67 -15.87 -5.56
N LEU A 568 16.61 -15.90 -6.51
CA LEU A 568 16.75 -14.84 -7.50
C LEU A 568 15.46 -14.52 -8.29
N PRO A 569 14.59 -15.51 -8.65
CA PRO A 569 13.33 -15.22 -9.32
C PRO A 569 12.36 -14.33 -8.54
N GLU A 570 12.51 -14.17 -7.22
CA GLU A 570 11.72 -13.24 -6.39
C GLU A 570 11.83 -11.81 -6.92
N ARG A 571 13.01 -11.44 -7.43
CA ARG A 571 13.32 -10.10 -7.98
C ARG A 571 12.76 -9.88 -9.39
N ILE A 572 12.43 -10.95 -10.12
CA ILE A 572 11.87 -10.88 -11.47
C ILE A 572 10.36 -10.69 -11.36
N ARG A 573 9.89 -9.45 -11.48
CA ARG A 573 8.47 -9.08 -11.35
C ARG A 573 8.07 -8.11 -12.46
N GLY A 574 6.77 -8.08 -12.75
CA GLY A 574 6.17 -7.13 -13.69
C GLY A 574 5.82 -7.76 -15.02
N TYR A 575 5.60 -6.93 -16.02
CA TYR A 575 5.17 -7.31 -17.37
C TYR A 575 5.96 -6.55 -18.42
N GLY A 576 6.10 -7.10 -19.62
CA GLY A 576 6.79 -6.48 -20.75
C GLY A 576 8.16 -5.92 -20.37
N TYR A 577 8.41 -4.64 -20.71
CA TYR A 577 9.71 -4.00 -20.50
C TYR A 577 10.13 -3.90 -19.02
N ILE A 578 9.17 -3.89 -18.08
CA ILE A 578 9.47 -3.90 -16.63
C ILE A 578 10.07 -5.25 -16.24
N LYS A 579 9.46 -6.35 -16.70
CA LYS A 579 9.95 -7.70 -16.45
C LYS A 579 11.28 -7.95 -17.16
N GLU A 580 11.40 -7.50 -18.41
CA GLU A 580 12.63 -7.63 -19.20
C GLU A 580 13.82 -6.96 -18.48
N SER A 581 13.64 -5.74 -17.96
CA SER A 581 14.65 -5.04 -17.17
C SER A 581 15.04 -5.84 -15.92
N ALA A 582 14.05 -6.35 -15.18
CA ALA A 582 14.29 -7.18 -14.00
C ALA A 582 15.02 -8.50 -14.34
N MET A 583 14.70 -9.13 -15.47
CA MET A 583 15.38 -10.34 -15.94
C MET A 583 16.84 -10.08 -16.30
N LYS A 584 17.14 -8.95 -16.96
CA LYS A 584 18.53 -8.55 -17.26
C LYS A 584 19.34 -8.32 -15.99
N ALA A 585 18.77 -7.59 -15.02
CA ALA A 585 19.43 -7.35 -13.74
C ALA A 585 19.66 -8.66 -12.96
N ALA A 586 18.66 -9.56 -12.94
CA ALA A 586 18.79 -10.86 -12.30
C ALA A 586 19.86 -11.73 -12.98
N ALA A 587 19.93 -11.76 -14.31
CA ALA A 587 20.91 -12.56 -15.05
C ALA A 587 22.36 -12.25 -14.65
N VAL A 588 22.70 -10.96 -14.47
CA VAL A 588 24.03 -10.55 -13.99
C VAL A 588 24.33 -11.14 -12.61
N GLN A 589 23.36 -11.08 -11.70
CA GLN A 589 23.51 -11.64 -10.36
C GLN A 589 23.61 -13.18 -10.38
N ALA A 590 22.85 -13.84 -11.26
CA ALA A 590 22.91 -15.28 -11.45
C ALA A 590 24.33 -15.71 -11.84
N ASP A 591 24.96 -15.01 -12.78
CA ASP A 591 26.30 -15.35 -13.27
C ASP A 591 27.36 -15.20 -12.17
N ILE A 592 27.23 -14.20 -11.29
CA ILE A 592 28.11 -14.03 -10.12
C ILE A 592 27.94 -15.21 -9.14
N LEU A 593 26.69 -15.56 -8.80
CA LEU A 593 26.39 -16.62 -7.83
C LEU A 593 26.78 -18.00 -8.36
N ARG A 594 26.58 -18.28 -9.66
CA ARG A 594 27.01 -19.51 -10.33
C ARG A 594 28.52 -19.69 -10.25
N LYS A 595 29.29 -18.66 -10.62
CA LYS A 595 30.76 -18.69 -10.53
C LYS A 595 31.21 -18.94 -9.09
N SER A 596 30.57 -18.32 -8.11
CA SER A 596 30.87 -18.53 -6.70
C SER A 596 30.61 -19.97 -6.23
N LEU A 597 29.57 -20.64 -6.76
CA LEU A 597 29.31 -22.06 -6.47
C LEU A 597 30.32 -23.00 -7.16
N GLU A 598 30.80 -22.64 -8.34
CA GLU A 598 31.76 -23.43 -9.12
C GLU A 598 33.19 -23.34 -8.58
N SER A 599 33.64 -22.14 -8.16
CA SER A 599 35.01 -21.90 -7.67
C SER A 599 35.23 -22.27 -6.21
N GLY A 600 34.17 -22.51 -5.44
CA GLY A 600 34.22 -22.56 -3.98
C GLY A 600 34.25 -21.16 -3.36
N GLU A 601 33.57 -20.97 -2.23
CA GLU A 601 33.47 -19.67 -1.56
C GLU A 601 34.79 -19.27 -0.89
N VAL A 602 35.41 -18.17 -1.35
CA VAL A 602 36.54 -17.50 -0.65
C VAL A 602 36.04 -16.35 0.24
N ALA A 603 34.86 -15.81 -0.04
CA ALA A 603 34.13 -14.84 0.78
C ALA A 603 32.65 -14.79 0.34
N ALA A 604 31.74 -14.50 1.28
CA ALA A 604 30.33 -14.30 0.96
C ALA A 604 30.19 -13.16 -0.07
N PRO A 605 29.57 -13.38 -1.24
CA PRO A 605 29.37 -12.31 -2.20
C PRO A 605 28.51 -11.21 -1.54
N LYS A 606 29.00 -9.96 -1.53
CA LYS A 606 28.20 -8.82 -1.10
C LYS A 606 26.97 -8.73 -2.00
N LEU A 607 25.83 -9.16 -1.49
CA LEU A 607 24.54 -8.96 -2.13
C LEU A 607 24.18 -7.49 -1.99
N TYR A 608 24.50 -6.70 -3.02
CA TYR A 608 24.04 -5.33 -3.35
C TYR A 608 23.63 -4.39 -2.19
N GLU A 609 24.37 -3.29 -2.04
CA GLU A 609 23.86 -2.02 -1.51
C GLU A 609 22.86 -1.43 -2.50
N ALA A 610 21.64 -1.09 -2.04
CA ALA A 610 20.69 -0.35 -2.87
C ALA A 610 21.37 0.92 -3.42
N ALA A 611 21.29 1.16 -4.73
CA ALA A 611 21.68 2.45 -5.28
C ALA A 611 20.92 3.55 -4.52
N ALA A 612 21.68 4.42 -3.85
CA ALA A 612 21.20 5.53 -3.04
C ALA A 612 20.33 6.52 -3.84
#